data_AF-A0A9X4H103-F1
#
_entry.id   AF-A0A9X4H103-F1
#
_cell.length_a   1.000
_cell.length_b   1.000
_cell.length_c   1.000
_cell.angle_alpha   90.00
_cell.angle_beta   90.00
_cell.angle_gamma   90.00
#
_symmetry.space_group_name_H-M   'P 1'
#
loop_
_entity.id
_entity.type
_entity.pdbx_description
1 polymer ?
#
loop_
_entity_poly.entity_id
_entity_poly.type
_entity_poly.pdbx_seq_one_letter_code
_entity_poly.pdbx_strand_id
1 'polypeptide(L)'
;MNRIKVYLPGPNIIYYAPLVEELSKTVPAVLTGASLFFTHAFFGVIEAAWEMFTLRRNGLYAGLAALASHSIFGLITVLAYERYGAAAPALFAGYLAHAAWNGTVTYLVNNN
;
A
#
# COMPACT_ATOMS: atom_id res chain seq x y z
N MET A 1 4.03 -7.25 -4.74
CA MET A 1 4.94 -7.95 -3.79
C MET A 1 6.37 -7.43 -3.91
N ASN A 2 6.56 -6.32 -3.22
CA ASN A 2 7.73 -5.47 -3.10
C ASN A 2 9.05 -6.24 -2.92
N ARG A 3 10.05 -5.98 -3.80
CA ARG A 3 11.40 -6.57 -3.71
C ARG A 3 12.27 -5.94 -2.60
N ILE A 4 11.71 -5.05 -1.76
CA ILE A 4 12.35 -4.65 -0.49
C ILE A 4 12.67 -5.88 0.38
N LYS A 5 11.98 -7.02 0.18
CA LYS A 5 12.34 -8.33 0.77
C LYS A 5 13.79 -8.77 0.51
N VAL A 6 14.45 -8.26 -0.52
CA VAL A 6 15.84 -8.62 -0.85
C VAL A 6 16.85 -7.89 0.05
N TYR A 7 16.50 -6.73 0.63
CA TYR A 7 17.44 -5.88 1.38
C TYR A 7 17.18 -5.82 2.88
N LEU A 8 16.03 -6.31 3.37
CA LEU A 8 15.70 -6.38 4.80
C LEU A 8 15.29 -7.81 5.18
N PRO A 9 16.19 -8.61 5.79
CA PRO A 9 15.88 -9.97 6.22
C PRO A 9 15.00 -9.93 7.48
N GLY A 10 13.79 -10.51 7.43
CA GLY A 10 13.01 -10.85 8.62
C GLY A 10 11.48 -10.71 8.52
N PRO A 11 10.74 -11.26 9.49
CA PRO A 11 9.27 -11.25 9.53
C PRO A 11 8.65 -9.83 9.61
N ASN A 12 9.46 -8.83 9.99
CA ASN A 12 8.97 -7.47 10.25
C ASN A 12 8.70 -6.64 8.99
N ILE A 13 9.07 -7.12 7.81
CA ILE A 13 8.87 -6.38 6.55
C ILE A 13 7.39 -6.15 6.23
N ILE A 14 6.50 -7.04 6.71
CA ILE A 14 5.05 -6.91 6.58
C ILE A 14 4.53 -5.66 7.32
N TYR A 15 5.27 -5.19 8.33
CA TYR A 15 4.91 -4.00 9.10
C TYR A 15 5.68 -2.76 8.65
N TYR A 16 6.99 -2.86 8.41
CA TYR A 16 7.79 -1.68 8.08
C TYR A 16 7.59 -1.18 6.65
N ALA A 17 7.45 -2.09 5.68
CA ALA A 17 7.28 -1.65 4.29
C ALA A 17 5.95 -0.87 4.11
N PRO A 18 4.78 -1.37 4.58
CA PRO A 18 3.55 -0.59 4.54
C PRO A 18 3.65 0.75 5.29
N LEU A 19 4.31 0.78 6.45
CA LEU A 19 4.45 2.02 7.22
C LEU A 19 5.18 3.10 6.41
N VAL A 20 6.34 2.76 5.84
CA VAL A 20 7.14 3.69 5.03
C VAL A 20 6.35 4.14 3.79
N GLU A 21 5.63 3.21 3.17
CA GLU A 21 4.88 3.50 1.96
C GLU A 21 3.66 4.39 2.21
N GLU A 22 2.92 4.15 3.29
CA GLU A 22 1.79 5.01 3.68
C GLU A 22 2.27 6.38 4.18
N LEU A 23 3.39 6.44 4.91
CA LEU A 23 4.03 7.72 5.26
C LEU A 23 4.37 8.54 4.00
N SER A 24 4.93 7.88 2.98
CA SER A 24 5.34 8.52 1.72
C SER A 24 4.16 9.01 0.87
N LYS A 25 2.96 8.46 1.07
CA LYS A 25 1.73 8.89 0.39
C LYS A 25 1.00 9.96 1.19
N THR A 26 0.63 9.64 2.43
CA THR A 26 -0.32 10.40 3.23
C THR A 26 0.28 11.73 3.68
N VAL A 27 1.51 11.74 4.21
CA VAL A 27 2.10 12.95 4.77
C VAL A 27 2.33 14.01 3.69
N PRO A 28 2.98 13.71 2.54
CA PRO A 28 3.13 14.69 1.48
C PRO A 28 1.78 15.15 0.89
N ALA A 29 0.81 14.25 0.72
CA ALA A 29 -0.50 14.62 0.20
C ALA A 29 -1.22 15.61 1.11
N VAL A 30 -1.20 15.38 2.43
CA VAL A 30 -1.79 16.34 3.39
C VAL A 30 -1.03 17.67 3.39
N LEU A 31 0.31 17.64 3.42
CA LEU A 31 1.12 18.87 3.47
C LEU A 31 1.00 19.74 2.23
N THR A 32 0.78 19.12 1.06
CA THR A 32 0.67 19.82 -0.23
C THR A 32 -0.76 20.09 -0.66
N GLY A 33 -1.76 19.57 0.08
CA GLY A 33 -3.16 19.61 -0.32
C GLY A 33 -3.48 18.75 -1.55
N ALA A 34 -2.60 17.80 -1.90
CA ALA A 34 -2.86 16.87 -2.99
C ALA A 34 -3.99 15.88 -2.62
N SER A 35 -4.66 15.34 -3.64
CA SER A 35 -5.71 14.35 -3.41
C SER A 35 -5.16 13.06 -2.82
N LEU A 36 -5.54 12.76 -1.57
CA LEU A 36 -5.17 11.52 -0.89
C LEU A 36 -5.54 10.29 -1.72
N PHE A 37 -6.75 10.23 -2.27
CA PHE A 37 -7.19 9.12 -3.09
C PHE A 37 -6.30 8.92 -4.32
N PHE A 38 -6.09 9.97 -5.12
CA PHE A 38 -5.28 9.84 -6.34
C PHE A 38 -3.80 9.59 -6.06
N THR A 39 -3.25 10.12 -4.96
CA THR A 39 -1.88 9.77 -4.53
C THR A 39 -1.74 8.27 -4.28
N HIS A 40 -2.71 7.64 -3.59
CA HIS A 40 -2.63 6.20 -3.33
C HIS A 40 -2.88 5.39 -4.60
N ALA A 41 -3.88 5.76 -5.41
CA ALA A 41 -4.13 5.11 -6.69
C ALA A 41 -2.90 5.17 -7.62
N PHE A 42 -2.17 6.30 -7.64
CA PHE A 42 -0.95 6.46 -8.42
C PHE A 42 0.17 5.50 -7.97
N PHE A 43 0.38 5.35 -6.65
CA PHE A 43 1.29 4.32 -6.14
C PHE A 43 0.83 2.91 -6.56
N GLY A 44 -0.48 2.65 -6.53
CA GLY A 44 -1.07 1.42 -7.05
C GLY A 44 -0.78 1.17 -8.52
N VAL A 45 -0.79 2.21 -9.36
CA VAL A 45 -0.41 2.11 -10.78
C VAL A 45 1.08 1.76 -10.93
N ILE A 46 1.96 2.41 -10.15
CA ILE A 46 3.40 2.11 -10.18
C ILE A 46 3.66 0.66 -9.78
N GLU A 47 3.05 0.20 -8.68
CA GLU A 47 3.18 -1.20 -8.25
C GLU A 47 2.58 -2.16 -9.28
N ALA A 48 1.43 -1.82 -9.87
CA ALA A 48 0.78 -2.64 -10.88
C ALA A 48 1.67 -2.83 -12.11
N ALA A 49 2.25 -1.74 -12.62
CA ALA A 49 3.22 -1.78 -13.70
C ALA A 49 4.42 -2.65 -13.32
N TRP A 50 4.97 -2.46 -12.11
CA TRP A 50 6.10 -3.24 -11.63
C TRP A 50 5.83 -4.75 -11.59
N GLU A 51 4.67 -5.18 -11.08
CA GLU A 51 4.29 -6.60 -11.04
C GLU A 51 4.07 -7.20 -12.44
N MET A 52 3.55 -6.41 -13.38
CA MET A 52 3.38 -6.86 -14.77
C MET A 52 4.72 -7.03 -15.50
N PHE A 53 5.67 -6.10 -15.31
CA PHE A 53 6.96 -6.12 -16.02
C PHE A 53 8.01 -7.04 -15.41
N THR A 54 7.84 -7.53 -14.17
CA THR A 54 8.81 -8.41 -13.51
C THR A 54 8.69 -9.91 -13.88
N LEU A 55 8.02 -10.26 -14.99
CA LEU A 55 7.91 -11.61 -15.57
C LEU A 55 7.50 -12.71 -14.56
N ARG A 56 6.73 -12.36 -13.52
CA ARG A 56 6.17 -13.33 -12.59
C ARG A 56 5.04 -14.12 -13.23
N ARG A 57 4.92 -15.40 -12.85
CA ARG A 57 3.67 -16.16 -13.07
C ARG A 57 2.53 -15.36 -12.45
N ASN A 58 1.51 -15.02 -13.24
CA ASN A 58 0.34 -14.20 -12.84
C ASN A 58 0.60 -12.70 -12.59
N GLY A 59 1.63 -12.08 -13.19
CA GLY A 59 1.94 -10.65 -13.04
C GLY A 59 0.76 -9.69 -13.32
N LEU A 60 -0.12 -10.02 -14.27
CA LEU A 60 -1.35 -9.25 -14.53
C LEU A 60 -2.27 -9.21 -13.30
N TYR A 61 -2.59 -10.37 -12.71
CA TYR A 61 -3.46 -10.45 -11.54
C TYR A 61 -2.82 -9.81 -10.31
N ALA A 62 -1.51 -10.00 -10.12
CA ALA A 62 -0.77 -9.33 -9.06
C ALA A 62 -0.81 -7.80 -9.22
N GLY A 63 -0.68 -7.31 -10.45
CA GLY A 63 -0.76 -5.88 -10.72
C GLY A 63 -2.17 -5.30 -10.53
N LEU A 64 -3.21 -6.00 -10.98
CA LEU A 64 -4.60 -5.60 -10.72
C LEU A 64 -4.92 -5.58 -9.22
N ALA A 65 -4.44 -6.58 -8.48
CA ALA A 65 -4.58 -6.63 -7.03
C ALA A 65 -3.84 -5.47 -6.34
N ALA A 66 -2.65 -5.09 -6.81
CA ALA A 66 -1.93 -3.93 -6.30
C ALA A 66 -2.73 -2.63 -6.52
N LEU A 67 -3.16 -2.36 -7.76
CA LEU A 67 -3.96 -1.16 -8.06
C LEU A 67 -5.25 -1.09 -7.23
N ALA A 68 -5.98 -2.21 -7.14
CA ALA A 68 -7.23 -2.28 -6.37
C ALA A 68 -7.00 -2.05 -4.88
N SER A 69 -6.03 -2.75 -4.28
CA SER A 69 -5.71 -2.63 -2.85
C SER A 69 -5.26 -1.21 -2.48
N HIS A 70 -4.36 -0.59 -3.26
CA HIS A 70 -3.95 0.79 -3.03
C HIS A 70 -5.08 1.81 -3.18
N SER A 71 -6.00 1.60 -4.13
CA SER A 71 -7.18 2.45 -4.27
C SER A 71 -8.10 2.35 -3.05
N ILE A 72 -8.27 1.13 -2.50
CA ILE A 72 -9.03 0.89 -1.28
C ILE A 72 -8.34 1.54 -0.07
N PHE A 73 -7.02 1.42 0.06
CA PHE A 73 -6.28 2.09 1.14
C PHE A 73 -6.41 3.61 1.03
N GLY A 74 -6.32 4.16 -0.18
CA GLY A 74 -6.59 5.58 -0.42
C GLY A 74 -7.97 6.02 0.03
N LEU A 75 -9.01 5.22 -0.26
CA LEU A 75 -10.37 5.49 0.20
C LEU A 75 -10.47 5.45 1.73
N ILE A 76 -9.88 4.45 2.39
CA ILE A 76 -9.85 4.35 3.86
C ILE A 76 -9.14 5.56 4.47
N THR A 77 -7.99 5.96 3.91
CA THR A 77 -7.22 7.13 4.33
C THR A 77 -8.03 8.42 4.17
N VAL A 78 -8.76 8.60 3.05
CA VAL A 78 -9.67 9.74 2.84
C VAL A 78 -10.76 9.78 3.90
N LEU A 79 -11.48 8.67 4.11
CA LEU A 79 -12.58 8.61 5.09
C LEU A 79 -12.09 8.93 6.51
N ALA A 80 -10.91 8.42 6.88
CA ALA A 80 -10.29 8.75 8.16
C ALA A 80 -9.88 10.22 8.23
N TYR A 81 -9.29 10.78 7.17
CA TYR A 81 -8.92 12.19 7.13
C TYR A 81 -10.14 13.11 7.23
N GLU A 82 -11.20 12.85 6.48
CA GLU A 82 -12.45 13.62 6.51
C GLU A 82 -13.14 13.53 7.89
N ARG A 83 -13.06 12.37 8.54
CA ARG A 83 -13.68 12.16 9.86
C ARG A 83 -12.96 12.92 10.98
N TYR A 84 -11.63 12.94 10.97
CA TYR A 84 -10.83 13.44 12.08
C TYR A 84 -10.08 14.75 11.80
N GLY A 85 -10.00 15.18 10.53
CA GLY A 85 -9.32 16.41 10.12
C GLY A 85 -7.80 16.40 10.33
N ALA A 86 -7.19 15.23 10.49
CA ALA A 86 -5.78 15.10 10.87
C ALA A 86 -5.06 13.98 10.09
N ALA A 87 -3.78 14.21 9.78
CA ALA A 87 -2.95 13.25 9.05
C ALA A 87 -2.69 11.96 9.84
N ALA A 88 -2.53 12.05 11.17
CA ALA A 88 -2.19 10.89 12.01
C ALA A 88 -3.23 9.76 11.96
N PRO A 89 -4.54 10.00 12.19
CA PRO A 89 -5.55 8.94 12.07
C PRO A 89 -5.72 8.44 10.63
N ALA A 90 -5.53 9.30 9.63
CA ALA A 90 -5.56 8.90 8.23
C ALA A 90 -4.43 7.93 7.88
N LEU A 91 -3.19 8.28 8.27
CA LEU A 91 -2.01 7.44 8.12
C LEU A 91 -2.19 6.11 8.85
N PHE A 92 -2.68 6.15 10.09
CA PHE A 92 -2.86 4.95 10.90
C PHE A 92 -3.87 3.99 10.27
N ALA A 93 -5.00 4.50 9.77
CA ALA A 93 -6.02 3.68 9.12
C ALA A 93 -5.51 3.05 7.81
N GLY A 94 -4.87 3.84 6.94
CA GLY A 94 -4.25 3.34 5.71
C GLY A 94 -3.16 2.30 5.99
N TYR A 95 -2.30 2.57 6.97
CA TYR A 95 -1.24 1.66 7.43
C TYR A 95 -1.78 0.31 7.89
N LEU A 96 -2.79 0.29 8.76
CA LEU A 96 -3.36 -0.96 9.26
C LEU A 96 -4.00 -1.78 8.14
N ALA A 97 -4.74 -1.14 7.24
CA ALA A 97 -5.34 -1.81 6.08
C ALA A 97 -4.26 -2.43 5.18
N HIS A 98 -3.20 -1.68 4.90
CA HIS A 98 -2.11 -2.13 4.05
C HIS A 98 -1.29 -3.26 4.72
N ALA A 99 -0.94 -3.13 6.00
CA ALA A 99 -0.25 -4.19 6.74
C ALA A 99 -1.08 -5.48 6.81
N ALA A 100 -2.39 -5.37 7.04
CA ALA A 100 -3.30 -6.53 7.05
C ALA A 100 -3.37 -7.23 5.69
N TRP A 101 -3.43 -6.47 4.59
CA TRP A 101 -3.39 -7.02 3.24
C TRP A 101 -2.07 -7.75 2.95
N ASN A 102 -0.93 -7.12 3.25
CA ASN A 102 0.38 -7.76 3.06
C ASN A 102 0.57 -9.01 3.92
N GLY A 103 0.02 -9.01 5.14
CA GLY A 103 -0.04 -10.20 6.00
C GLY A 103 -0.87 -11.31 5.36
N THR A 104 -2.04 -10.97 4.83
CA THR A 104 -2.96 -11.92 4.18
C THR A 104 -2.32 -12.53 2.93
N VAL A 105 -1.77 -11.71 2.03
CA VAL A 105 -1.09 -12.18 0.81
C VAL A 105 0.11 -13.06 1.17
N THR A 106 0.92 -12.66 2.15
CA THR A 106 2.07 -13.47 2.57
C THR A 106 1.64 -14.81 3.16
N TYR A 107 0.59 -14.83 3.98
CA TYR A 107 0.02 -16.06 4.51
C TYR A 107 -0.49 -16.97 3.40
N LEU A 108 -1.27 -16.45 2.45
CA LEU A 108 -1.80 -17.23 1.33
C LEU A 108 -0.70 -17.77 0.42
N VAL A 109 0.36 -17.02 0.16
CA VAL A 109 1.48 -17.47 -0.67
C VAL A 109 2.32 -18.54 0.03
N ASN A 110 2.49 -18.47 1.35
CA ASN A 110 3.31 -19.43 2.10
C ASN A 110 2.58 -20.73 2.47
N ASN A 111 1.23 -20.75 2.42
CA ASN A 111 0.40 -21.92 2.76
C ASN A 111 -0.26 -22.58 1.53
N ASN A 112 0.16 -22.21 0.31
CA ASN A 112 -0.17 -22.88 -0.95
C ASN A 112 1.06 -23.62 -1.48
#